data_AF-A0A433U2Z8-F1
#
_entry.id   AF-A0A433U2Z8-F1
#
_cell.length_a   1.000
_cell.length_b   1.000
_cell.length_c   1.000
_cell.angle_alpha   90.00
_cell.angle_beta   90.00
_cell.angle_gamma   90.00
#
_symmetry.space_group_name_H-M   'P 1'
#
loop_
_entity.id
_entity.type
_entity.pdbx_description
1 polymer ?
#
loop_
_entity_poly.entity_id
_entity_poly.type
_entity_poly.pdbx_seq_one_letter_code
_entity_poly.pdbx_strand_id
1 'polypeptide(L)'
;MTLSITECLVMSWIYGVDRFMKDIELMTGKKPSNYWKFMWQFFSPALVLTTLIFNIYNMQRVSLEDYTFPEWAVMVGWVFGVMAIVPLPICAAYAVSRIKTGSLRQRILLLCQPAVNFGPVKEEDRECYFQSFNEFDWIRYRAAKRGMDWRTYKEYKANKSHSGVSSQDTAV
;
A
#
# COMPACT_ATOMS: atom_id res chain seq x y z
N MET A 1 -9.82 -16.03 7.64
CA MET A 1 -9.89 -16.03 6.17
C MET A 1 -10.05 -14.63 5.59
N THR A 2 -11.03 -13.83 6.05
CA THR A 2 -11.26 -12.46 5.55
C THR A 2 -10.03 -11.55 5.64
N LEU A 3 -9.31 -11.56 6.78
CA LEU A 3 -8.06 -10.81 6.96
C LEU A 3 -6.98 -11.20 5.94
N SER A 4 -6.73 -12.50 5.78
CA SER A 4 -5.75 -13.04 4.83
C SER A 4 -6.07 -12.63 3.39
N ILE A 5 -7.36 -12.59 3.03
CA ILE A 5 -7.80 -12.12 1.71
C ILE A 5 -7.47 -10.63 1.54
N THR A 6 -7.81 -9.80 2.54
CA THR A 6 -7.51 -8.37 2.52
C THR A 6 -6.00 -8.11 2.42
N GLU A 7 -5.18 -8.80 3.21
CA GLU A 7 -3.72 -8.68 3.16
C GLU A 7 -3.14 -9.05 1.79
N CYS A 8 -3.55 -10.20 1.23
CA CYS A 8 -3.09 -10.62 -0.09
C CYS A 8 -3.49 -9.63 -1.20
N LEU A 9 -4.72 -9.10 -1.16
CA LEU A 9 -5.18 -8.10 -2.13
C LEU A 9 -4.43 -6.77 -1.99
N VAL A 10 -4.21 -6.31 -0.75
CA VAL A 10 -3.45 -5.09 -0.47
C VAL A 10 -2.02 -5.22 -1.00
N MET A 11 -1.34 -6.34 -0.76
CA MET A 11 0.02 -6.58 -1.25
C MET A 11 0.08 -6.62 -2.78
N SER A 12 -0.88 -7.30 -3.42
CA SER A 12 -0.85 -7.48 -4.87
C SER A 12 -1.22 -6.20 -5.64
N TRP A 13 -2.23 -5.44 -5.18
CA TRP A 13 -2.80 -4.30 -5.93
C TRP A 13 -2.47 -2.92 -5.35
N ILE A 14 -2.52 -2.73 -4.02
CA ILE A 14 -2.28 -1.42 -3.40
C ILE A 14 -0.78 -1.16 -3.29
N TYR A 15 -0.04 -2.11 -2.74
CA TYR A 15 1.41 -2.01 -2.63
C TYR A 15 2.09 -2.18 -4.00
N GLY A 16 1.58 -3.12 -4.80
CA GLY A 16 2.01 -3.39 -6.15
C GLY A 16 3.18 -4.38 -6.21
N VAL A 17 3.04 -5.39 -7.08
CA VAL A 17 4.05 -6.45 -7.24
C VAL A 17 5.41 -5.92 -7.70
N ASP A 18 5.43 -4.84 -8.49
CA ASP A 18 6.68 -4.22 -8.94
C ASP A 18 7.52 -3.64 -7.82
N ARG A 19 6.87 -3.07 -6.78
CA ARG A 19 7.57 -2.59 -5.60
C ARG A 19 8.07 -3.75 -4.75
N PHE A 20 7.23 -4.77 -4.56
CA PHE A 20 7.59 -5.97 -3.82
C PHE A 20 8.79 -6.71 -4.42
N MET A 21 8.85 -6.85 -5.75
CA MET A 21 9.99 -7.47 -6.44
C MET A 21 11.30 -6.71 -6.20
N LYS A 22 11.25 -5.38 -6.16
CA LYS A 22 12.42 -4.53 -5.86
C LYS A 22 12.87 -4.64 -4.41
N ASP A 23 11.93 -4.78 -3.47
CA ASP A 23 12.28 -4.99 -2.07
C ASP A 23 13.01 -6.33 -1.88
N ILE A 24 12.57 -7.38 -2.60
CA ILE A 24 13.26 -8.67 -2.60
C ILE A 24 14.64 -8.59 -3.26
N GLU A 25 14.75 -7.85 -4.37
CA GLU A 25 16.03 -7.58 -5.03
C GLU A 25 17.01 -6.87 -4.10
N LEU A 26 16.54 -5.90 -3.32
CA LEU A 26 17.33 -5.19 -2.31
C LEU A 26 17.80 -6.11 -1.17
N MET A 27 16.95 -7.03 -0.71
CA MET A 27 17.28 -7.96 0.38
C MET A 27 18.24 -9.08 -0.06
N THR A 28 18.08 -9.56 -1.30
CA THR A 28 18.76 -10.76 -1.80
C THR A 28 19.93 -10.42 -2.73
N GLY A 29 20.01 -9.18 -3.23
CA GLY A 29 21.00 -8.73 -4.21
C GLY A 29 20.80 -9.30 -5.61
N LYS A 30 19.69 -10.01 -5.87
CA LYS A 30 19.36 -10.62 -7.16
C LYS A 30 17.95 -10.27 -7.57
N LYS A 31 17.78 -9.81 -8.81
CA LYS A 31 16.47 -9.50 -9.36
C LYS A 31 15.66 -10.78 -9.60
N PRO A 32 14.48 -10.96 -8.98
CA PRO A 32 13.64 -12.11 -9.24
C PRO A 32 13.10 -12.06 -10.69
N SER A 33 12.97 -13.24 -11.32
CA SER A 33 12.48 -13.37 -12.69
C SER A 33 11.02 -12.92 -12.82
N ASN A 34 10.62 -12.46 -14.01
CA ASN A 34 9.25 -12.06 -14.34
C ASN A 34 8.20 -13.16 -14.06
N TYR A 35 8.61 -14.43 -14.02
CA TYR A 35 7.73 -15.53 -13.59
C TYR A 35 7.11 -15.28 -12.20
N TRP A 36 7.91 -14.81 -11.24
CA TRP A 36 7.45 -14.51 -9.88
C TRP A 36 6.47 -13.34 -9.86
N LYS A 37 6.66 -12.37 -10.75
CA LYS A 37 5.71 -11.26 -10.92
C LYS A 37 4.33 -11.76 -11.31
N PHE A 38 4.23 -12.62 -12.33
CA PHE A 38 2.94 -13.19 -12.74
C PHE A 38 2.32 -14.05 -11.63
N MET A 39 3.13 -14.82 -10.92
CA MET A 39 2.68 -15.65 -9.80
C MET A 39 2.02 -14.81 -8.68
N TRP A 40 2.65 -13.71 -8.28
CA TRP A 40 2.10 -12.86 -7.20
C TRP A 40 1.00 -11.92 -7.67
N GLN A 41 0.99 -11.54 -8.94
CA GLN A 41 -0.05 -10.67 -9.48
C GLN A 41 -1.36 -11.42 -9.77
N PHE A 42 -1.28 -12.65 -10.27
CA PHE A 42 -2.47 -13.40 -10.71
C PHE A 42 -2.75 -14.64 -9.87
N PHE A 43 -1.75 -15.47 -9.63
CA PHE A 43 -1.99 -16.78 -9.02
C PHE A 43 -2.33 -16.68 -7.52
N SER A 44 -1.59 -15.86 -6.78
CA SER A 44 -1.86 -15.61 -5.36
C SER A 44 -3.29 -15.10 -5.11
N PRO A 45 -3.78 -14.02 -5.76
CA PRO A 45 -5.16 -13.58 -5.57
C PRO A 45 -6.18 -14.59 -6.09
N ALA A 46 -5.89 -15.33 -7.16
CA ALA A 46 -6.79 -16.35 -7.69
C ALA A 46 -6.99 -17.54 -6.72
N LEU A 47 -5.92 -18.02 -6.08
CA LEU A 47 -6.00 -19.09 -5.07
C LEU A 47 -6.81 -18.65 -3.85
N VAL A 48 -6.57 -17.41 -3.41
CA VAL A 48 -7.26 -16.82 -2.27
C VAL A 48 -8.76 -16.65 -2.57
N LEU A 49 -9.11 -16.22 -3.79
CA LEU A 49 -10.50 -16.13 -4.25
C LEU A 49 -11.16 -17.51 -4.35
N THR A 50 -10.44 -18.50 -4.88
CA THR A 50 -10.93 -19.89 -4.97
C THR A 50 -11.24 -20.46 -3.59
N THR A 51 -10.36 -20.24 -2.62
CA THR A 51 -10.55 -20.68 -1.23
C THR A 51 -11.77 -20.01 -0.58
N LEU A 52 -12.00 -18.73 -0.87
CA LEU A 52 -13.19 -18.01 -0.41
C LEU A 52 -14.48 -18.64 -0.94
N ILE A 53 -14.55 -18.93 -2.24
CA ILE A 53 -15.70 -19.55 -2.87
C ILE A 53 -15.96 -20.95 -2.29
N PHE A 54 -14.89 -21.73 -2.11
CA PHE A 54 -14.97 -23.05 -1.48
C PHE A 54 -15.48 -22.96 -0.04
N ASN A 55 -15.02 -21.96 0.73
CA ASN A 55 -15.47 -21.77 2.11
C ASN A 55 -16.97 -21.43 2.18
N ILE A 56 -17.47 -20.55 1.30
CA ILE A 56 -18.90 -20.19 1.23
C ILE A 56 -19.74 -21.43 0.87
N TYR A 57 -19.27 -22.22 -0.10
CA TYR A 57 -19.97 -23.44 -0.51
C TYR A 57 -20.04 -24.49 0.60
N ASN A 58 -18.96 -24.65 1.37
CA ASN A 58 -18.93 -25.60 2.48
C ASN A 58 -19.65 -25.10 3.72
N MET A 59 -19.71 -23.78 3.98
CA MET A 59 -20.51 -23.21 5.08
C MET A 59 -21.97 -23.65 5.03
N GLN A 60 -22.52 -23.87 3.82
CA GLN A 60 -23.89 -24.38 3.64
C GLN A 60 -24.01 -25.90 3.83
N ARG A 61 -22.90 -26.64 3.81
CA ARG A 61 -22.85 -28.11 3.87
C ARG A 61 -22.40 -28.66 5.22
N VAL A 62 -21.88 -27.84 6.14
CA VAL A 62 -21.57 -28.26 7.52
C VAL A 62 -22.85 -28.21 8.38
N SER A 63 -23.92 -28.84 7.90
CA SER A 63 -24.97 -29.34 8.78
C SER A 63 -24.34 -30.52 9.50
N LEU A 64 -24.23 -30.48 10.83
CA LEU A 64 -23.85 -31.66 11.61
C LEU A 64 -24.98 -32.67 11.48
N GLU A 65 -24.90 -33.56 10.49
CA GLU A 65 -25.82 -34.67 10.17
C GLU A 65 -27.32 -34.31 10.18
N ASP A 66 -27.93 -34.02 11.34
CA ASP A 66 -29.35 -33.68 11.54
C ASP A 66 -29.61 -32.35 12.31
N TYR A 67 -28.58 -31.57 12.64
CA TYR A 67 -28.73 -30.32 13.40
C TYR A 67 -28.64 -29.08 12.48
N THR A 68 -29.76 -28.37 12.37
CA THR A 68 -29.79 -27.02 11.78
C THR A 68 -29.33 -26.01 12.82
N PHE A 69 -28.26 -25.27 12.51
CA PHE A 69 -27.83 -24.19 13.40
C PHE A 69 -28.94 -23.14 13.50
N PRO A 70 -29.31 -22.73 14.73
CA PRO A 70 -30.30 -21.68 14.90
C PRO A 70 -29.74 -20.36 14.37
N GLU A 71 -30.60 -19.55 13.76
CA GLU A 71 -30.20 -18.32 13.05
C GLU A 71 -29.41 -17.34 13.93
N TRP A 72 -29.70 -17.29 15.24
CA TRP A 72 -28.95 -16.44 16.18
C TRP A 72 -27.48 -16.84 16.27
N ALA A 73 -27.14 -18.14 16.18
CA ALA A 73 -25.76 -18.61 16.23
C ALA A 73 -24.98 -18.21 14.97
N VAL A 74 -25.68 -18.24 13.83
CA VAL A 74 -25.14 -17.74 12.55
C VAL A 74 -24.87 -16.24 12.64
N MET A 75 -25.81 -15.45 13.18
CA MET A 75 -25.62 -14.00 13.39
C MET A 75 -24.41 -13.70 14.28
N VAL A 76 -24.24 -14.45 15.37
CA VAL A 76 -23.07 -14.31 16.26
C VAL A 76 -21.76 -14.59 15.51
N GLY A 77 -21.72 -15.63 14.66
CA GLY A 77 -20.56 -15.93 13.82
C GLY A 77 -20.18 -14.78 12.87
N TRP A 78 -21.18 -14.15 12.24
CA TRP A 78 -20.95 -12.97 11.40
C TRP A 78 -20.47 -11.77 12.20
N VAL A 79 -21.00 -11.54 13.40
CA VAL A 79 -20.55 -10.46 14.30
C VAL A 79 -19.08 -10.63 14.67
N PHE A 80 -18.63 -11.85 15.02
CA PHE A 80 -17.22 -12.12 15.26
C PHE A 80 -16.35 -11.90 14.01
N GLY A 81 -16.86 -12.28 12.83
CA GLY A 81 -16.18 -12.05 11.55
C GLY A 81 -16.01 -10.55 11.25
N VAL A 82 -17.04 -9.73 11.47
CA VAL A 82 -17.01 -8.27 11.28
C VAL A 82 -16.11 -7.61 12.31
N MET A 83 -16.16 -8.04 13.57
CA MET A 83 -15.36 -7.47 14.65
C MET A 83 -13.85 -7.59 14.37
N ALA A 84 -13.42 -8.65 13.70
CA ALA A 84 -12.02 -8.81 13.29
C ALA A 84 -11.58 -7.79 12.22
N ILE A 85 -12.49 -7.28 11.39
CA ILE A 85 -12.19 -6.36 10.28
C ILE A 85 -12.30 -4.90 10.73
N VAL A 86 -13.23 -4.59 11.66
CA VAL A 86 -13.54 -3.23 12.16
C VAL A 86 -12.32 -2.39 12.60
N PRO A 87 -11.26 -2.95 13.23
CA PRO A 87 -10.08 -2.16 13.58
C PRO A 87 -9.37 -1.52 12.37
N LEU A 88 -9.37 -2.18 11.20
CA LEU A 88 -8.70 -1.68 9.99
C LEU A 88 -9.28 -0.34 9.48
N PRO A 89 -10.60 -0.19 9.24
CA PRO A 89 -11.18 1.08 8.82
C PRO A 89 -11.12 2.14 9.94
N ILE A 90 -11.16 1.77 11.23
CA ILE A 90 -10.99 2.74 12.33
C ILE A 90 -9.59 3.35 12.28
N CYS A 91 -8.55 2.52 12.16
CA CYS A 91 -7.17 2.98 12.01
C CYS A 91 -6.99 3.84 10.75
N ALA A 92 -7.60 3.44 9.63
CA ALA A 92 -7.57 4.21 8.40
C ALA A 92 -8.26 5.58 8.54
N ALA A 93 -9.45 5.61 9.15
CA ALA A 93 -10.19 6.85 9.41
C ALA A 93 -9.40 7.77 10.35
N TYR A 94 -8.84 7.24 11.43
CA TYR A 94 -7.98 7.99 12.35
C TYR A 94 -6.77 8.59 11.63
N ALA A 95 -6.10 7.82 10.77
CA ALA A 95 -4.98 8.30 9.97
C ALA A 95 -5.39 9.42 8.99
N VAL A 96 -6.55 9.29 8.33
CA VAL A 96 -7.11 10.33 7.45
C VAL A 96 -7.44 11.61 8.22
N SER A 97 -8.00 11.49 9.43
CA SER A 97 -8.37 12.65 10.26
C SER A 97 -7.17 13.42 10.80
N ARG A 98 -6.01 12.76 10.98
CA ARG A 98 -4.77 13.43 11.41
C ARG A 98 -4.17 14.33 10.33
N ILE A 99 -4.40 14.01 9.05
CA ILE A 99 -3.94 14.82 7.92
C ILE A 99 -4.95 15.96 7.71
N LYS A 100 -4.64 17.17 8.20
CA LYS A 100 -5.55 18.32 8.10
C LYS A 100 -5.57 18.97 6.71
N THR A 101 -4.59 18.68 5.85
CA THR A 101 -4.34 19.44 4.61
C THR A 101 -4.69 18.63 3.36
N GLY A 102 -5.47 19.22 2.43
CA GLY A 102 -5.75 18.66 1.09
C GLY A 102 -7.10 17.97 0.91
N SER A 103 -7.40 17.55 -0.32
CA SER A 103 -8.63 16.82 -0.71
C SER A 103 -8.63 15.38 -0.19
N LEU A 104 -9.80 14.83 0.15
CA LEU A 104 -9.98 13.46 0.66
C LEU A 104 -9.33 12.40 -0.24
N ARG A 105 -9.47 12.53 -1.57
CA ARG A 105 -8.85 11.59 -2.53
C ARG A 105 -7.33 11.59 -2.44
N GLN A 106 -6.73 12.78 -2.27
CA GLN A 106 -5.28 12.91 -2.13
C GLN A 106 -4.78 12.36 -0.80
N ARG A 107 -5.55 12.51 0.28
CA ARG A 107 -5.21 11.94 1.60
C ARG A 107 -5.22 10.41 1.55
N ILE A 108 -6.26 9.83 0.96
CA ILE A 108 -6.36 8.37 0.79
C ILE A 108 -5.21 7.85 -0.07
N LEU A 109 -4.97 8.48 -1.24
CA LEU A 109 -3.88 8.07 -2.12
C LEU A 109 -2.51 8.19 -1.44
N LEU A 110 -2.29 9.23 -0.61
CA LEU A 110 -1.06 9.40 0.15
C LEU A 110 -0.88 8.32 1.22
N LEU A 111 -1.96 7.92 1.90
CA LEU A 111 -1.94 6.87 2.92
C LEU A 111 -1.78 5.46 2.33
N CYS A 112 -2.25 5.26 1.10
CA CYS A 112 -2.01 4.02 0.34
C CYS A 112 -0.56 3.87 -0.14
N GLN A 113 0.27 4.91 0.01
CA GLN A 113 1.69 4.82 -0.31
C GLN A 113 2.51 4.48 0.95
N PRO A 114 3.63 3.76 0.79
CA PRO A 114 4.51 3.46 1.91
C PRO A 114 5.07 4.74 2.53
N ALA A 115 5.46 4.60 3.80
CA ALA A 115 6.10 5.66 4.55
C ALA A 115 7.48 5.98 3.94
N VAL A 116 7.91 7.24 4.02
CA VAL A 116 9.14 7.72 3.35
C VAL A 116 10.41 7.18 4.02
N ASN A 117 10.32 6.82 5.30
CA ASN A 117 11.37 6.14 6.05
C ASN A 117 11.42 4.62 5.80
N PHE A 118 10.46 4.07 5.07
CA PHE A 118 10.47 2.66 4.69
C PHE A 118 11.46 2.45 3.55
N GLY A 119 12.46 1.58 3.75
CA GLY A 119 13.50 1.28 2.77
C GLY A 119 14.86 0.96 3.41
N PRO A 120 15.94 0.85 2.61
CA PRO A 120 17.28 0.53 3.09
C PRO A 120 17.78 1.57 4.10
N VAL A 121 18.57 1.14 5.09
CA VAL A 121 19.08 2.00 6.17
C VAL A 121 20.12 2.99 5.66
N LYS A 122 20.99 2.56 4.74
CA LYS A 122 22.03 3.40 4.15
C LYS A 122 21.40 4.47 3.25
N GLU A 123 21.87 5.71 3.37
CA GLU A 123 21.32 6.83 2.59
C GLU A 123 21.56 6.68 1.09
N GLU A 124 22.74 6.21 0.67
CA GLU A 124 23.09 6.04 -0.75
C GLU A 124 22.15 5.04 -1.45
N ASP A 125 21.99 3.86 -0.85
CA ASP A 125 21.08 2.81 -1.37
C ASP A 125 19.62 3.29 -1.37
N ARG A 126 19.24 4.14 -0.40
CA ARG A 126 17.90 4.72 -0.30
C ARG A 126 17.62 5.72 -1.40
N GLU A 127 18.60 6.55 -1.76
CA GLU A 127 18.49 7.48 -2.88
C GLU A 127 18.32 6.73 -4.20
N CYS A 128 19.15 5.71 -4.44
CA CYS A 128 19.03 4.85 -5.63
C CYS A 128 17.68 4.12 -5.66
N TYR A 129 17.22 3.60 -4.52
CA TYR A 129 15.92 2.94 -4.37
C TYR A 129 14.77 3.88 -4.79
N PHE A 130 14.67 5.08 -4.22
CA PHE A 130 13.60 6.04 -4.54
C PHE A 130 13.70 6.62 -5.95
N GLN A 131 14.91 6.80 -6.50
CA GLN A 131 15.11 7.22 -7.89
C GLN A 131 14.61 6.19 -8.89
N SER A 132 14.64 4.90 -8.55
CA SER A 132 14.12 3.83 -9.41
C SER A 132 12.60 3.82 -9.54
N PHE A 133 11.86 4.54 -8.68
CA PHE A 133 10.39 4.61 -8.68
C PHE A 133 9.87 5.86 -9.42
N ASN A 134 8.55 6.06 -9.37
CA ASN A 134 7.87 7.20 -9.97
C ASN A 134 8.43 8.54 -9.43
N GLU A 135 8.38 9.60 -10.26
CA GLU A 135 8.85 10.95 -9.88
C GLU A 135 8.21 11.44 -8.57
N PHE A 136 6.96 11.04 -8.32
CA PHE A 136 6.25 11.41 -7.10
C PHE A 136 6.92 10.86 -5.82
N ASP A 137 7.37 9.60 -5.83
CA ASP A 137 8.03 9.00 -4.68
C ASP A 137 9.38 9.68 -4.39
N TRP A 138 10.12 10.01 -5.46
CA TRP A 138 11.34 10.79 -5.37
C TRP A 138 11.14 12.19 -4.78
N ILE A 139 10.05 12.87 -5.17
CA ILE A 139 9.66 14.18 -4.63
C ILE A 139 9.34 14.06 -3.13
N ARG A 140 8.58 13.03 -2.72
CA ARG A 140 8.26 12.79 -1.31
C ARG A 140 9.51 12.54 -0.47
N TYR A 141 10.44 11.74 -0.98
CA TYR A 141 11.72 11.49 -0.32
C TYR A 141 12.53 12.78 -0.08
N ARG A 142 12.71 13.61 -1.13
CA ARG A 142 13.47 14.87 -1.00
C ARG A 142 12.78 15.92 -0.13
N ALA A 143 11.46 15.90 -0.06
CA ALA A 143 10.69 16.74 0.84
C ALA A 143 10.95 16.32 2.30
N ALA A 144 10.84 15.02 2.58
CA ALA A 144 11.10 14.47 3.91
C ALA A 144 12.54 14.68 4.39
N LYS A 145 13.55 14.52 3.51
CA LYS A 145 14.97 14.79 3.84
C LYS A 145 15.20 16.25 4.28
N ARG A 146 14.34 17.18 3.86
CA ARG A 146 14.38 18.59 4.24
C ARG A 146 13.42 18.96 5.39
N GLY A 147 12.71 17.98 5.96
CA GLY A 147 11.69 18.22 6.99
C GLY A 147 10.46 18.99 6.47
N MET A 148 10.23 18.99 5.16
CA MET A 148 9.13 19.71 4.52
C MET A 148 8.09 18.74 3.95
N ASP A 149 6.85 19.21 3.83
CA ASP A 149 5.81 18.50 3.09
C ASP A 149 6.11 18.47 1.58
N TRP A 150 5.64 17.42 0.91
CA TRP A 150 5.85 17.26 -0.54
C TRP A 150 5.20 18.38 -1.37
N ARG A 151 4.15 19.03 -0.85
CA ARG A 151 3.47 20.18 -1.49
C ARG A 151 4.36 21.41 -1.47
N THR A 152 4.82 21.80 -0.29
CA THR A 152 5.78 22.89 -0.08
C THR A 152 7.06 22.65 -0.87
N TYR A 153 7.51 21.40 -0.93
CA TYR A 153 8.68 21.04 -1.73
C TYR A 153 8.47 21.25 -3.23
N LYS A 154 7.27 21.00 -3.78
CA LYS A 154 6.96 21.28 -5.18
C LYS A 154 7.02 22.78 -5.48
N GLU A 155 6.44 23.61 -4.61
CA GLU A 155 6.49 25.08 -4.72
C GLU A 155 7.92 25.61 -4.62
N TYR A 156 8.69 25.12 -3.66
CA TYR A 156 10.12 25.43 -3.51
C TYR A 156 10.91 25.06 -4.77
N LYS A 157 10.69 23.85 -5.31
CA LYS A 157 11.36 23.38 -6.54
C LYS A 157 11.01 24.27 -7.74
N ALA A 158 9.75 24.67 -7.87
CA ALA A 158 9.30 25.58 -8.93
C ALA A 158 9.98 26.96 -8.81
N ASN A 159 9.95 27.57 -7.62
CA ASN A 159 10.56 28.88 -7.38
C ASN A 159 12.08 28.88 -7.60
N LYS A 160 12.77 27.81 -7.18
CA LYS A 160 14.21 27.66 -7.40
C LYS A 160 14.57 27.50 -8.89
N SER A 161 13.70 26.86 -9.67
CA SER A 161 13.88 26.75 -11.12
C SER A 161 13.81 28.12 -11.79
N HIS A 162 12.89 28.99 -11.36
CA HIS A 162 12.76 30.36 -11.87
C HIS A 162 13.94 31.27 -11.46
N SER A 163 14.43 31.17 -10.23
CA SER A 163 15.59 31.95 -9.79
C SER A 163 16.88 31.56 -10.52
N GLY A 164 17.05 30.27 -10.85
CA GLY A 164 18.22 29.79 -11.60
C GLY A 164 18.31 30.33 -13.03
N VAL A 165 17.15 30.52 -13.69
CA VAL A 165 17.06 31.11 -15.03
C VAL A 165 17.38 32.61 -14.98
N SER A 166 16.83 33.33 -13.99
CA SER A 166 17.08 34.78 -13.84
C SER A 166 18.56 35.13 -13.60
N SER A 167 19.33 34.24 -12.96
CA SER A 167 20.77 34.43 -12.74
C SER A 167 21.64 34.08 -13.95
N GLN A 168 21.14 33.26 -14.89
CA GLN A 168 21.81 33.00 -16.16
C GLN A 168 21.56 34.12 -17.17
N ASP A 169 20.36 34.71 -17.17
CA ASP A 169 20.00 35.82 -18.08
C ASP A 169 20.62 37.17 -17.68
N THR A 170 21.07 37.34 -16.44
CA THR A 170 21.76 38.55 -15.96
C THR A 170 23.28 38.48 -16.06
N ALA A 171 23.82 37.32 -16.48
CA ALA A 171 25.26 37.10 -16.68
C ALA A 171 25.70 37.21 -18.14
N VAL A 172 24.85 37.74 -19.02
CA VAL A 172 25.09 38.01 -20.46
C VAL A 172 25.05 39.50 -20.72
#